data_AF-A0A955ZC96-F1
#
_entry.id   AF-A0A955ZC96-F1
#
_cell.length_a   1.000
_cell.length_b   1.000
_cell.length_c   1.000
_cell.angle_alpha   90.00
_cell.angle_beta   90.00
_cell.angle_gamma   90.00
#
_symmetry.space_group_name_H-M   'P 1'
#
loop_
_entity.id
_entity.type
_entity.pdbx_description
1 polymer ?
#
loop_
_entity_poly.entity_id
_entity_poly.type
_entity_poly.pdbx_seq_one_letter_code
_entity_poly.pdbx_strand_id
1 'polypeptide(L)'
;MAEAVMSQGALPDDAELAAPSLLVRVAGRVVLVAGAFTVLLAVQTLSNIRMVGLWSIVAPLQLLFGVGMAVSGWKLSRARGWAAVASLVASALCALCTTAWSVVALINGYVSLLSFMVVVGGVAGAVMAGLTIAECRRADAARARLAEQGLDMGL
;
A
#
# COMPACT_ATOMS: atom_id res chain seq x y z
N MET A 1 39.80 -7.28 29.87
CA MET A 1 39.47 -5.90 29.45
C MET A 1 38.77 -5.81 28.08
N ALA A 2 38.35 -6.92 27.46
CA ALA A 2 37.62 -6.90 26.18
C ALA A 2 36.08 -7.05 26.32
N GLU A 3 35.55 -7.31 27.52
CA GLU A 3 34.11 -7.52 27.75
C GLU A 3 33.29 -6.24 27.99
N ALA A 4 33.93 -5.11 28.31
CA ALA A 4 33.23 -3.89 28.71
C ALA A 4 32.76 -2.98 27.54
N VAL A 5 33.18 -3.27 26.30
CA VAL A 5 32.79 -2.47 25.11
C VAL A 5 31.59 -3.07 24.37
N MET A 6 31.19 -4.31 24.70
CA MET A 6 30.07 -5.00 24.03
C MET A 6 28.69 -4.74 24.66
N SER A 7 28.61 -4.03 25.78
CA SER A 7 27.34 -3.69 26.47
C SER A 7 26.89 -2.24 26.25
N GLN A 8 27.25 -1.66 25.12
CA GLN A 8 26.55 -0.50 24.56
C GLN A 8 25.42 -1.02 23.65
N GLY A 9 24.67 -2.04 24.06
CA GLY A 9 23.50 -1.83 24.90
C GLY A 9 22.41 -1.27 24.00
N ALA A 10 21.46 -2.11 23.56
CA ALA A 10 20.32 -1.74 22.74
C ALA A 10 19.80 -0.36 23.15
N LEU A 11 20.14 0.68 22.39
CA LEU A 11 19.80 2.02 22.79
C LEU A 11 18.26 2.09 22.78
N PRO A 12 17.62 2.73 23.78
CA PRO A 12 16.17 2.99 23.78
C PRO A 12 15.64 3.51 22.43
N ASP A 13 16.53 4.13 21.66
CA ASP A 13 16.36 4.62 20.29
C ASP A 13 15.91 3.53 19.28
N ASP A 14 16.44 2.29 19.34
CA ASP A 14 16.09 1.24 18.37
C ASP A 14 14.66 0.72 18.55
N ALA A 15 14.18 0.66 19.80
CA ALA A 15 12.80 0.28 20.10
C ALA A 15 11.82 1.36 19.62
N GLU A 16 12.17 2.64 19.78
CA GLU A 16 11.39 3.77 19.27
C GLU A 16 11.33 3.78 17.74
N LEU A 17 12.47 3.52 17.08
CA LEU A 17 12.57 3.45 15.61
C LEU A 17 11.83 2.25 15.01
N ALA A 18 11.65 1.15 15.75
CA ALA A 18 10.91 -0.02 15.29
C ALA A 18 9.39 0.20 15.26
N ALA A 19 8.88 1.17 16.03
CA ALA A 19 7.47 1.49 16.10
C ALA A 19 7.01 2.24 14.82
N PRO A 20 5.87 1.87 14.23
CA PRO A 20 5.37 2.55 13.04
C PRO A 20 4.94 3.97 13.37
N SER A 21 5.53 4.95 12.68
CA SER A 21 5.20 6.38 12.77
C SER A 21 3.71 6.63 12.45
N LEU A 22 3.15 7.74 12.96
CA LEU A 22 1.76 8.11 12.65
C LEU A 22 1.53 8.25 11.13
N LEU A 23 2.51 8.82 10.42
CA LEU A 23 2.47 8.99 8.98
C LEU A 23 2.36 7.64 8.26
N VAL A 24 3.17 6.65 8.63
CA VAL A 24 3.13 5.29 8.06
C VAL A 24 1.78 4.61 8.32
N ARG A 25 1.22 4.76 9.52
CA ARG A 25 -0.10 4.20 9.86
C ARG A 25 -1.20 4.82 9.02
N VAL A 26 -1.19 6.15 8.86
CA VAL A 26 -2.17 6.88 8.04
C VAL A 26 -2.02 6.49 6.57
N ALA A 27 -0.79 6.47 6.05
CA ALA A 27 -0.50 6.04 4.68
C ALA A 27 -1.06 4.63 4.40
N GLY A 28 -0.76 3.66 5.28
CA GLY A 28 -1.27 2.30 5.15
C GLY A 28 -2.80 2.21 5.16
N ARG A 29 -3.47 3.01 6.00
CA ARG A 29 -4.94 3.07 6.04
C ARG A 29 -5.55 3.70 4.79
N VAL A 30 -4.93 4.77 4.27
CA VAL A 30 -5.36 5.41 3.01
C VAL A 30 -5.28 4.41 1.86
N VAL A 31 -4.14 3.70 1.72
CA VAL A 31 -3.97 2.68 0.67
C VAL A 31 -4.96 1.53 0.85
N LEU A 32 -5.19 1.08 2.10
CA LEU A 32 -6.14 0.00 2.39
C LEU A 32 -7.57 0.37 1.98
N VAL A 33 -8.03 1.56 2.37
CA VAL A 33 -9.37 2.06 2.04
C VAL A 33 -9.50 2.26 0.53
N ALA A 34 -8.49 2.85 -0.13
CA ALA A 34 -8.48 2.98 -1.58
C ALA A 34 -8.57 1.60 -2.27
N GLY A 35 -7.82 0.61 -1.80
CA GLY A 35 -7.88 -0.76 -2.30
C GLY A 35 -9.28 -1.39 -2.15
N ALA A 36 -9.93 -1.18 -1.02
CA ALA A 36 -11.30 -1.66 -0.79
C ALA A 36 -12.31 -1.03 -1.75
N PHE A 37 -12.22 0.28 -2.01
CA PHE A 37 -13.05 0.94 -3.02
C PHE A 37 -12.76 0.43 -4.44
N THR A 38 -11.50 0.15 -4.77
CA THR A 38 -11.13 -0.46 -6.05
C THR A 38 -11.75 -1.85 -6.22
N VAL A 39 -11.72 -2.69 -5.17
CA VAL A 39 -12.39 -4.01 -5.18
C VAL A 39 -13.88 -3.86 -5.41
N LEU A 40 -14.53 -2.93 -4.71
CA LEU A 40 -15.96 -2.66 -4.89
C LEU A 40 -16.29 -2.21 -6.31
N LEU A 41 -15.49 -1.31 -6.89
CA LEU A 41 -15.61 -0.88 -8.28
C LEU A 41 -15.49 -2.05 -9.26
N ALA A 42 -14.48 -2.90 -9.07
CA ALA A 42 -14.26 -4.05 -9.93
C ALA A 42 -15.42 -5.05 -9.86
N VAL A 43 -15.90 -5.37 -8.65
CA VAL A 43 -17.05 -6.25 -8.44
C VAL A 43 -18.32 -5.67 -9.06
N GLN A 44 -18.60 -4.38 -8.84
CA GLN A 44 -19.74 -3.69 -9.44
C GLN A 44 -19.67 -3.76 -10.96
N THR A 45 -18.48 -3.53 -11.53
CA THR A 45 -18.26 -3.53 -12.97
C THR A 45 -18.46 -4.92 -13.57
N LEU A 46 -17.88 -5.96 -12.96
CA LEU A 46 -18.05 -7.36 -13.38
C LEU A 46 -19.51 -7.83 -13.28
N SER A 47 -20.27 -7.32 -12.31
CA SER A 47 -21.66 -7.73 -12.08
C SER A 47 -22.65 -7.04 -13.03
N ASN A 48 -22.39 -5.79 -13.41
CA ASN A 48 -23.35 -4.98 -14.16
C ASN A 48 -23.01 -4.82 -15.64
N ILE A 49 -21.73 -4.98 -16.02
CA ILE A 49 -21.26 -4.66 -17.38
C ILE A 49 -20.65 -5.91 -18.01
N ARG A 50 -21.23 -6.34 -19.14
CA ARG A 50 -20.61 -7.35 -20.00
C ARG A 50 -19.59 -6.69 -20.91
N MET A 51 -18.33 -6.80 -20.54
CA MET A 51 -17.22 -6.33 -21.38
C MET A 51 -16.87 -7.37 -22.44
N VAL A 52 -16.56 -6.92 -23.65
CA VAL A 52 -16.12 -7.75 -24.78
C VAL A 52 -14.74 -7.34 -25.28
N GLY A 53 -14.01 -8.30 -25.86
CA GLY A 53 -12.67 -8.08 -26.40
C GLY A 53 -11.64 -7.71 -25.34
N LEU A 54 -10.69 -6.83 -25.69
CA LEU A 54 -9.60 -6.41 -24.82
C LEU A 54 -10.07 -5.66 -23.55
N TRP A 55 -11.31 -5.17 -23.51
CA TRP A 55 -11.82 -4.51 -22.31
C TRP A 55 -12.16 -5.49 -21.19
N SER A 56 -12.40 -6.77 -21.52
CA SER A 56 -12.75 -7.81 -20.55
C SER A 56 -11.72 -8.03 -19.44
N ILE A 57 -10.45 -7.64 -19.66
CA ILE A 57 -9.39 -7.77 -18.65
C ILE A 57 -9.34 -6.60 -17.65
N VAL A 58 -10.02 -5.48 -17.91
CA VAL A 58 -9.91 -4.27 -17.06
C VAL A 58 -10.42 -4.54 -15.65
N ALA A 59 -11.63 -5.07 -15.51
CA ALA A 59 -12.21 -5.30 -14.19
C ALA A 59 -11.46 -6.39 -13.38
N PRO A 60 -11.02 -7.52 -13.98
CA PRO A 60 -10.11 -8.45 -13.31
C PRO A 60 -8.78 -7.83 -12.86
N LEU A 61 -8.18 -6.96 -13.67
CA LEU A 61 -6.95 -6.24 -13.29
C LEU A 61 -7.20 -5.26 -12.14
N GLN A 62 -8.29 -4.50 -12.19
CA GLN A 62 -8.69 -3.62 -11.08
C GLN A 62 -8.92 -4.41 -9.80
N LEU A 63 -9.56 -5.59 -9.88
CA LEU A 63 -9.75 -6.46 -8.73
C LEU A 63 -8.41 -6.90 -8.14
N LEU A 64 -7.47 -7.35 -8.99
CA LEU A 64 -6.13 -7.74 -8.58
C LEU A 64 -5.39 -6.59 -7.89
N PHE A 65 -5.41 -5.39 -8.48
CA PHE A 65 -4.77 -4.22 -7.89
C PHE A 65 -5.44 -3.79 -6.59
N GLY A 66 -6.78 -3.83 -6.51
CA GLY A 66 -7.53 -3.49 -5.31
C GLY A 66 -7.21 -4.43 -4.14
N VAL A 67 -7.17 -5.74 -4.38
CA VAL A 67 -6.75 -6.73 -3.37
C VAL A 67 -5.29 -6.51 -2.98
N GLY A 68 -4.41 -6.30 -3.97
CA GLY A 68 -3.00 -6.00 -3.74
C GLY A 68 -2.80 -4.75 -2.85
N MET A 69 -3.52 -3.67 -3.13
CA MET A 69 -3.52 -2.45 -2.33
C MET A 69 -4.08 -2.68 -0.92
N ALA A 70 -5.18 -3.42 -0.77
CA ALA A 70 -5.75 -3.71 0.56
C ALA A 70 -4.77 -4.49 1.45
N VAL A 71 -4.16 -5.55 0.90
CA VAL A 71 -3.20 -6.39 1.63
C VAL A 71 -1.90 -5.64 1.91
N SER A 72 -1.32 -4.98 0.90
CA SER A 72 -0.08 -4.21 1.08
C SER A 72 -0.29 -2.99 1.97
N GLY A 73 -1.42 -2.30 1.89
CA GLY A 73 -1.80 -1.19 2.77
C GLY A 73 -1.93 -1.62 4.24
N TRP A 74 -2.52 -2.79 4.50
CA TRP A 74 -2.53 -3.39 5.84
C TRP A 74 -1.10 -3.64 6.35
N LYS A 75 -0.24 -4.24 5.53
CA LYS A 75 1.17 -4.51 5.89
C LYS A 75 2.00 -3.22 6.01
N LEU A 76 1.72 -2.21 5.21
CA LEU A 76 2.32 -0.88 5.27
C LEU A 76 1.96 -0.19 6.60
N SER A 77 0.73 -0.35 7.09
CA SER A 77 0.35 0.20 8.40
C SER A 77 1.15 -0.37 9.58
N ARG A 78 1.85 -1.51 9.37
CA ARG A 78 2.81 -2.13 10.28
C ARG A 78 4.27 -1.78 9.97
N ALA A 79 4.50 -0.76 9.14
CA ALA A 79 5.82 -0.30 8.69
C ALA A 79 6.71 -1.38 8.08
N ARG A 80 6.17 -2.27 7.24
CA ARG A 80 6.97 -3.24 6.47
C ARG A 80 7.49 -2.57 5.19
N GLY A 81 8.81 -2.54 5.02
CA GLY A 81 9.50 -1.86 3.91
C GLY A 81 9.11 -2.36 2.52
N TRP A 82 9.01 -3.67 2.35
CA TRP A 82 8.55 -4.25 1.06
C TRP A 82 7.10 -3.87 0.75
N ALA A 83 6.26 -3.71 1.78
CA ALA A 83 4.84 -3.37 1.62
C ALA A 83 4.65 -1.93 1.17
N ALA A 84 5.55 -1.00 1.56
CA ALA A 84 5.54 0.38 1.05
C ALA A 84 5.76 0.42 -0.47
N VAL A 85 6.75 -0.33 -0.97
CA VAL A 85 7.03 -0.42 -2.41
C VAL A 85 5.88 -1.10 -3.16
N ALA A 86 5.37 -2.22 -2.62
CA ALA A 86 4.22 -2.91 -3.21
C ALA A 86 2.98 -1.99 -3.28
N SER A 87 2.72 -1.23 -2.21
CA SER A 87 1.60 -0.27 -2.15
C SER A 87 1.76 0.84 -3.18
N LEU A 88 2.97 1.40 -3.34
CA LEU A 88 3.28 2.42 -4.34
C LEU A 88 2.98 1.89 -5.75
N VAL A 89 3.55 0.74 -6.11
CA VAL A 89 3.40 0.15 -7.45
C VAL A 89 1.95 -0.20 -7.73
N ALA A 90 1.27 -0.89 -6.80
CA ALA A 90 -0.12 -1.29 -6.96
C ALA A 90 -1.04 -0.06 -7.09
N SER A 91 -0.84 0.97 -6.26
CA SER A 91 -1.66 2.19 -6.30
C SER A 91 -1.45 2.99 -7.58
N ALA A 92 -0.20 3.10 -8.05
CA ALA A 92 0.12 3.78 -9.31
C ALA A 92 -0.47 3.05 -10.53
N LEU A 93 -0.30 1.73 -10.61
CA LEU A 93 -0.88 0.93 -11.69
C LEU A 93 -2.42 0.96 -11.64
N CYS A 94 -3.01 0.91 -10.45
CA CYS A 94 -4.45 1.05 -10.27
C CYS A 94 -4.96 2.40 -10.76
N ALA A 95 -4.29 3.50 -10.42
CA ALA A 95 -4.65 4.84 -10.85
C ALA A 95 -4.57 4.98 -12.39
N LEU A 96 -3.50 4.46 -13.01
CA LEU A 96 -3.34 4.47 -14.47
C LEU A 96 -4.43 3.64 -15.17
N CYS A 97 -4.64 2.41 -14.71
CA CYS A 97 -5.66 1.50 -15.25
C CYS A 97 -7.06 2.11 -15.13
N THR A 98 -7.40 2.66 -13.96
CA THR A 98 -8.71 3.27 -13.72
C THR A 98 -8.89 4.58 -14.47
N THR A 99 -7.83 5.37 -14.66
CA THR A 99 -7.88 6.58 -15.48
C THR A 99 -8.14 6.23 -16.95
N ALA A 100 -7.41 5.27 -17.50
CA ALA A 100 -7.63 4.80 -18.87
C ALA A 100 -9.05 4.28 -19.08
N TRP A 101 -9.56 3.50 -18.12
CA TRP A 101 -10.96 3.04 -18.14
C TRP A 101 -11.96 4.20 -18.05
N SER A 102 -11.72 5.17 -17.16
CA SER A 102 -12.61 6.33 -16.98
C SER A 102 -12.72 7.18 -18.24
N VAL A 103 -11.61 7.39 -18.96
CA VAL A 103 -11.62 8.10 -20.26
C VAL A 103 -12.50 7.37 -21.27
N VAL A 104 -12.38 6.05 -21.37
CA VAL A 104 -13.18 5.23 -22.28
C VAL A 104 -14.65 5.25 -21.88
N ALA A 105 -14.96 5.12 -20.59
CA ALA A 105 -16.31 5.21 -20.07
C ALA A 105 -16.95 6.56 -20.40
N LEU A 106 -16.22 7.66 -20.20
CA LEU A 106 -16.67 9.02 -20.51
C LEU A 106 -16.98 9.21 -22.00
N ILE A 107 -16.13 8.71 -22.90
CA ILE A 107 -16.36 8.76 -24.35
C ILE A 107 -17.65 8.02 -24.73
N ASN A 108 -18.02 6.97 -23.98
CA ASN A 108 -19.25 6.20 -24.17
C ASN A 108 -20.44 6.71 -23.35
N GLY A 109 -20.33 7.87 -22.71
CA GLY A 109 -21.41 8.49 -21.93
C GLY A 109 -21.63 7.91 -20.53
N TYR A 110 -20.72 7.07 -20.03
CA TYR A 110 -20.79 6.52 -18.67
C TYR A 110 -19.94 7.35 -17.71
N VAL A 111 -20.58 7.84 -16.64
CA VAL A 111 -19.92 8.57 -15.55
C VAL A 111 -20.06 7.75 -14.27
N SER A 112 -18.94 7.42 -13.63
CA SER A 112 -18.92 6.71 -12.34
C SER A 112 -18.15 7.52 -11.31
N LEU A 113 -18.86 8.05 -10.31
CA LEU A 113 -18.26 8.74 -9.17
C LEU A 113 -17.27 7.84 -8.42
N LEU A 114 -17.56 6.54 -8.35
CA LEU A 114 -16.67 5.55 -7.72
C LEU A 114 -15.34 5.43 -8.47
N SER A 115 -15.35 5.50 -9.80
CA SER A 115 -14.13 5.50 -10.61
C SER A 115 -13.26 6.72 -10.32
N PHE A 116 -13.85 7.90 -10.17
CA PHE A 116 -13.11 9.11 -9.76
C PHE A 116 -12.49 8.96 -8.37
N MET A 117 -13.23 8.41 -7.40
CA MET A 117 -12.71 8.17 -6.05
C MET A 117 -11.56 7.17 -6.06
N VAL A 118 -11.62 6.13 -6.90
CA VAL A 118 -10.53 5.16 -7.06
C VAL A 118 -9.29 5.81 -7.69
N VAL A 119 -9.44 6.70 -8.68
CA VAL A 119 -8.30 7.43 -9.26
C VAL A 119 -7.64 8.32 -8.20
N VAL A 120 -8.43 9.14 -7.49
CA VAL A 120 -7.90 10.02 -6.44
C VAL A 120 -7.26 9.20 -5.32
N GLY A 121 -7.91 8.12 -4.88
CA GLY A 121 -7.41 7.22 -3.86
C GLY A 121 -6.12 6.50 -4.28
N GLY A 122 -6.01 6.09 -5.54
CA GLY A 122 -4.81 5.48 -6.11
C GLY A 122 -3.64 6.46 -6.16
N VAL A 123 -3.87 7.71 -6.59
CA VAL A 123 -2.83 8.75 -6.59
C VAL A 123 -2.39 9.10 -5.17
N ALA A 124 -3.34 9.35 -4.26
CA ALA A 124 -3.05 9.65 -2.87
C ALA A 124 -2.31 8.48 -2.18
N GLY A 125 -2.75 7.24 -2.44
CA GLY A 125 -2.09 6.03 -1.96
C GLY A 125 -0.67 5.90 -2.46
N ALA A 126 -0.42 6.15 -3.74
CA ALA A 126 0.91 6.12 -4.33
C ALA A 126 1.84 7.19 -3.70
N VAL A 127 1.37 8.44 -3.57
CA VAL A 127 2.15 9.53 -2.96
C VAL A 127 2.49 9.19 -1.51
N MET A 128 1.50 8.81 -0.69
CA MET A 128 1.71 8.50 0.73
C MET A 128 2.61 7.28 0.93
N ALA A 129 2.46 6.23 0.10
CA ALA A 129 3.34 5.08 0.13
C ALA A 129 4.78 5.47 -0.25
N GLY A 130 4.96 6.32 -1.28
CA GLY A 130 6.28 6.81 -1.69
C GLY A 130 7.00 7.60 -0.60
N LEU A 131 6.30 8.51 0.07
CA LEU A 131 6.85 9.33 1.17
C LEU A 131 7.29 8.50 2.38
N THR A 132 6.72 7.30 2.57
CA THR A 132 6.98 6.45 3.74
C THR A 132 8.02 5.35 3.51
N ILE A 133 8.56 5.19 2.30
CA ILE A 133 9.52 4.11 1.97
C ILE A 133 10.77 4.18 2.85
N ALA A 134 11.37 5.36 2.99
CA ALA A 134 12.60 5.52 3.78
C ALA A 134 12.36 5.23 5.27
N GLU A 135 11.22 5.64 5.83
CA GLU A 135 10.83 5.32 7.20
C GLU A 135 10.64 3.82 7.42
N CYS A 136 9.92 3.14 6.52
CA CYS A 136 9.69 1.70 6.65
C CYS A 136 10.99 0.89 6.55
N ARG A 137 11.94 1.31 5.69
CA ARG A 137 13.27 0.68 5.60
C ARG A 137 14.08 0.87 6.88
N ARG A 138 14.01 2.04 7.51
CA ARG A 138 14.65 2.29 8.82
C ARG A 138 14.04 1.42 9.92
N ALA A 139 12.71 1.30 9.96
CA ALA A 139 12.01 0.44 10.92
C ALA A 139 12.39 -1.05 10.73
N ASP A 140 12.47 -1.53 9.49
CA ASP A 140 12.90 -2.91 9.21
C ASP A 140 14.35 -3.15 9.62
N ALA A 141 15.26 -2.18 9.38
CA ALA A 141 16.65 -2.28 9.84
C ALA A 141 16.77 -2.30 11.37
N ALA A 142 15.97 -1.49 12.07
CA ALA A 142 15.91 -1.51 13.54
C ALA A 142 15.40 -2.86 14.07
N ARG A 143 14.36 -3.42 13.46
CA ARG A 143 13.86 -4.77 13.80
C ARG A 143 14.89 -5.85 13.58
N ALA A 144 15.67 -5.78 12.49
CA ALA A 144 16.76 -6.72 12.24
C ALA A 144 17.83 -6.66 13.33
N ARG A 145 18.25 -5.46 13.76
CA ARG A 145 19.19 -5.29 14.88
C ARG A 145 18.67 -5.84 16.20
N LEU A 146 17.39 -5.59 16.51
CA LEU A 146 16.75 -6.14 17.71
C LEU A 146 16.66 -7.68 17.67
N ALA A 147 16.39 -8.26 16.50
CA ALA A 147 16.36 -9.70 16.31
C ALA A 147 17.76 -10.33 16.50
N GLU A 148 18.83 -9.69 16.01
CA GLU A 148 20.22 -10.14 16.24
C GLU A 148 20.60 -10.15 17.73
N GLN A 149 19.96 -9.31 18.54
CA GLN A 149 20.15 -9.23 19.99
C GLN A 149 19.27 -10.22 20.77
N GLY A 150 18.47 -11.05 20.09
CA GLY A 150 17.52 -11.95 20.75
C GLY A 150 16.30 -11.27 21.35
N LEU A 151 16.06 -9.99 21.01
CA LEU A 151 14.92 -9.20 21.45
C LEU A 151 13.79 -9.21 20.39
N ASP A 152 13.58 -10.34 19.73
CA ASP A 152 12.51 -10.48 18.74
C ASP A 152 11.15 -10.48 19.46
N MET A 153 10.49 -9.32 19.44
CA MET A 153 9.18 -9.12 20.07
C MET A 153 8.00 -9.63 19.22
N GLY A 154 8.24 -10.34 18.11
CA GLY A 154 7.16 -10.88 17.27
C GLY A 154 6.29 -9.82 16.58
N LEU A 155 6.82 -8.59 16.43
CA LEU A 155 6.12 -7.41 15.88
C LEU A 155 6.20 -7.33 14.35
#